data_AF-A0A2I1CZ30-F1
#
_entry.id   AF-A0A2I1CZ30-F1
#
_cell.length_a   1.000
_cell.length_b   1.000
_cell.length_c   1.000
_cell.angle_alpha   90.00
_cell.angle_beta   90.00
_cell.angle_gamma   90.00
#
_symmetry.space_group_name_H-M   'P 1'
#
loop_
_entity.id
_entity.type
_entity.pdbx_description
1 polymer ?
#
loop_
_entity_poly.entity_id
_entity_poly.type
_entity_poly.pdbx_seq_one_letter_code
_entity_poly.pdbx_strand_id
1 'polypeptide(L)'
;MTDYRHPDPRSKHAHHFRKLKNTSYPRIMASGRCQFETEQNGSCDCSRGLYILAAENRLSDDCLNCHHPLSKHADGETDKIMPRPLKSRKVTDDLSICPREGTVQQLADLILSRKVVHVRGTPASGKTTLAQLLKDHLSGQGRNVYFMGTWRDLDTLYESPPDPWDKLETMLRSKFPCPVDKDILSQAVLIIDEGQTSYNDSILWNEILKPRCYGKGEEIMFCLFCSYGSPSTGVETTTCEFTPAILNPAQRVTLTPQTNAAAPDFGLFFSKTEFYDATSRIGSKKEPPIKLQTDAIEYLFSFTNGHPGALESMMEYFFHIYRSNVKHRQINAITKSHLIDGLKSEDNVFRHLAYTPVYRSFPQGVELTRECADVLLTILENGDLPWNSNSATLQCYTKGWIHKVATGNLRVPEIYVLPSRLHEKWVEFLIGFDPQPLPERFDTVYGLCLDVLRRFSTIALRCSSEGRKLSTGATYRPIESQYQDEFYRVFTELVGRRVPMSSEWSRNRDGRVDFLIQEKKWAIELLREHSKINEHITRFRQGGNYYSWIQEGMICDWIIINCATTLPTQVSTETKLVHAIFQNDFTELHLYDNLLGLVGTWFLVN
;
A
#
# COMPACT_ATOMS: atom_id res chain seq x y z
N MET A 1 49.71 -29.67 17.83
CA MET A 1 48.53 -30.54 17.65
C MET A 1 47.33 -29.64 17.72
N THR A 2 46.87 -29.19 16.56
CA THR A 2 45.94 -28.07 16.37
C THR A 2 44.64 -28.60 15.82
N ASP A 3 43.57 -28.34 16.58
CA ASP A 3 42.18 -28.67 16.29
C ASP A 3 41.69 -28.09 14.95
N TYR A 4 41.25 -28.98 14.07
CA TYR A 4 40.39 -28.64 12.94
C TYR A 4 38.93 -28.59 13.42
N ARG A 5 38.39 -27.39 13.64
CA ARG A 5 36.95 -27.17 13.79
C ARG A 5 36.32 -26.88 12.42
N HIS A 6 35.31 -27.67 12.08
CA HIS A 6 34.40 -27.41 10.96
C HIS A 6 33.73 -26.03 11.11
N PRO A 7 33.56 -25.25 10.02
CA PRO A 7 32.79 -24.02 10.07
C PRO A 7 31.29 -24.29 10.05
N ASP A 8 30.61 -23.75 11.06
CA ASP A 8 29.16 -23.61 11.20
C ASP A 8 28.55 -22.80 10.03
N PRO A 9 27.52 -23.30 9.33
CA PRO A 9 26.87 -22.57 8.23
C PRO A 9 25.99 -21.38 8.67
N ARG A 10 25.87 -21.08 9.97
CA ARG A 10 24.98 -20.03 10.51
C ARG A 10 25.47 -18.57 10.40
N SER A 11 26.58 -18.26 9.72
CA SER A 11 27.09 -16.87 9.66
C SER A 11 27.12 -16.19 8.27
N LYS A 12 26.62 -16.84 7.21
CA LYS A 12 26.75 -16.29 5.84
C LYS A 12 25.64 -15.34 5.37
N HIS A 13 24.62 -15.06 6.16
CA HIS A 13 23.46 -14.27 5.69
C HIS A 13 23.28 -12.87 6.31
N ALA A 14 24.25 -12.38 7.11
CA ALA A 14 24.14 -11.06 7.75
C ALA A 14 25.16 -10.01 7.27
N HIS A 15 26.05 -10.32 6.31
CA HIS A 15 27.19 -9.44 6.01
C HIS A 15 27.27 -8.81 4.61
N HIS A 16 26.23 -8.89 3.77
CA HIS A 16 26.27 -8.28 2.43
C HIS A 16 25.55 -6.94 2.25
N PHE A 17 25.32 -6.17 3.32
CA PHE A 17 24.84 -4.79 3.23
C PHE A 17 25.85 -3.81 3.86
N ARG A 18 26.96 -3.59 3.16
CA ARG A 18 27.93 -2.55 3.52
C ARG A 18 27.87 -1.42 2.49
N LYS A 19 27.33 -0.28 2.96
CA LYS A 19 27.49 1.11 2.48
C LYS A 19 28.16 1.28 1.10
N LEU A 20 27.36 1.57 0.08
CA LEU A 20 27.80 2.43 -1.02
C LEU A 20 27.33 3.85 -0.70
N LYS A 21 28.28 4.66 -0.21
CA LYS A 21 28.13 6.11 -0.18
C LYS A 21 27.94 6.58 -1.62
N ASN A 22 26.93 7.43 -1.85
CA ASN A 22 26.81 8.25 -3.05
C ASN A 22 28.16 8.93 -3.36
N THR A 23 28.87 8.46 -4.36
CA THR A 23 29.91 9.24 -5.04
C THR A 23 29.26 9.85 -6.27
N SER A 24 28.63 11.01 -6.11
CA SER A 24 28.24 11.85 -7.24
C SER A 24 29.51 12.32 -7.95
N TYR A 25 29.70 11.89 -9.20
CA TYR A 25 30.74 12.45 -10.06
C TYR A 25 30.52 13.97 -10.20
N PRO A 26 31.58 14.81 -10.10
CA PRO A 26 31.45 16.25 -10.27
C PRO A 26 30.97 16.56 -11.69
N ARG A 27 29.91 17.36 -11.82
CA ARG A 27 29.42 17.86 -13.10
C ARG A 27 30.30 19.04 -13.53
N ILE A 28 30.73 19.07 -14.79
CA ILE A 28 31.60 20.13 -15.32
C ILE A 28 30.79 21.00 -16.28
N MET A 29 30.78 22.31 -16.04
CA MET A 29 30.27 23.31 -16.98
C MET A 29 31.41 23.84 -17.84
N ALA A 30 31.14 24.08 -19.13
CA ALA A 30 32.10 24.70 -20.02
C ALA A 30 31.60 26.05 -20.54
N SER A 31 32.51 27.02 -20.67
CA SER A 31 32.28 28.34 -21.29
C SER A 31 33.26 28.57 -22.43
N GLY A 32 33.01 29.57 -23.27
CA GLY A 32 33.85 29.98 -24.38
C GLY A 32 35.26 30.47 -23.99
N ARG A 33 35.97 31.05 -24.95
CA ARG A 33 37.36 31.51 -24.80
C ARG A 33 37.47 32.59 -23.70
N CYS A 34 38.57 32.56 -22.95
CA CYS A 34 38.91 33.60 -21.98
C CYS A 34 39.28 34.91 -22.70
N GLN A 35 38.71 36.01 -22.24
CA GLN A 35 38.90 37.38 -22.73
C GLN A 35 39.71 38.23 -21.74
N PHE A 36 40.38 37.59 -20.76
CA PHE A 36 41.22 38.29 -19.81
C PHE A 36 42.53 38.75 -20.48
N GLU A 37 42.83 40.04 -20.35
CA GLU A 37 44.08 40.66 -20.80
C GLU A 37 45.01 40.84 -19.60
N THR A 38 46.24 40.34 -19.70
CA THR A 38 47.26 40.55 -18.66
C THR A 38 47.92 41.92 -18.81
N GLU A 39 48.44 42.48 -17.70
CA GLU A 39 49.09 43.81 -17.67
C GLU A 39 50.33 43.93 -18.58
N GLN A 40 50.79 42.84 -19.20
CA GLN A 40 51.90 42.79 -20.17
C GLN A 40 51.44 42.50 -21.61
N ASN A 41 50.25 42.96 -22.02
CA ASN A 41 49.71 42.86 -23.39
C ASN A 41 49.54 41.42 -23.94
N GLY A 42 49.50 40.40 -23.08
CA GLY A 42 49.20 39.02 -23.47
C GLY A 42 47.74 38.66 -23.16
N SER A 43 46.96 38.29 -24.18
CA SER A 43 45.64 37.67 -23.99
C SER A 43 45.78 36.27 -23.41
N CYS A 44 44.89 35.86 -22.50
CA CYS A 44 44.88 34.50 -21.96
C CYS A 44 44.64 33.44 -23.07
N ASP A 45 45.51 32.44 -23.16
CA ASP A 45 45.43 31.35 -24.15
C ASP A 45 44.32 30.31 -23.88
N CYS A 46 43.51 30.52 -22.83
CA CYS A 46 42.46 29.59 -22.48
C CYS A 46 41.33 29.60 -23.52
N SER A 47 41.33 28.58 -24.37
CA SER A 47 40.33 28.40 -25.44
C SER A 47 38.95 27.98 -24.93
N ARG A 48 38.87 27.43 -23.70
CA ARG A 48 37.63 26.93 -23.10
C ARG A 48 37.69 27.00 -21.57
N GLY A 49 36.76 27.72 -20.97
CA GLY A 49 36.60 27.77 -19.51
C GLY A 49 35.95 26.51 -18.97
N LEU A 50 36.46 25.93 -17.86
CA LEU A 50 35.89 24.75 -17.21
C LEU A 50 35.62 25.05 -15.73
N TYR A 51 34.41 24.74 -15.27
CA TYR A 51 33.96 25.04 -13.91
C TYR A 51 33.28 23.82 -13.28
N ILE A 52 33.53 23.59 -12.00
CA ILE A 52 32.91 22.47 -11.27
C ILE A 52 31.56 22.92 -10.71
N LEU A 53 30.50 22.16 -10.98
CA LEU A 53 29.20 22.31 -10.34
C LEU A 53 29.18 21.45 -9.07
N ALA A 54 29.26 22.10 -7.90
CA ALA A 54 29.06 21.43 -6.62
C ALA A 54 27.58 21.02 -6.45
N ALA A 55 27.30 20.10 -5.51
CA ALA A 55 25.97 19.54 -5.25
C ALA A 55 24.88 20.58 -4.92
N GLU A 56 25.26 21.82 -4.60
CA GLU A 56 24.39 22.95 -4.30
C GLU A 56 24.20 23.91 -5.50
N ASN A 57 24.49 23.47 -6.73
CA ASN A 57 24.47 24.30 -7.95
C ASN A 57 25.39 25.54 -7.90
N ARG A 58 26.37 25.58 -7.01
CA ARG A 58 27.43 26.59 -7.02
C ARG A 58 28.53 26.17 -7.99
N LEU A 59 28.90 27.08 -8.88
CA LEU A 59 30.07 26.93 -9.75
C LEU A 59 31.34 27.19 -8.94
N SER A 60 32.46 26.59 -9.34
CA SER A 60 33.77 27.03 -8.86
C SER A 60 33.97 28.50 -9.23
N ASP A 61 34.56 29.28 -8.33
CA ASP A 61 34.74 30.73 -8.51
C ASP A 61 35.62 31.04 -9.73
N ASP A 62 36.61 30.17 -9.99
CA ASP A 62 37.56 30.31 -11.08
C ASP A 62 37.55 29.13 -12.05
N CYS A 63 37.95 29.41 -13.29
CA CYS A 63 38.18 28.43 -14.34
C CYS A 63 39.32 27.47 -13.94
N LEU A 64 39.11 26.16 -14.11
CA LEU A 64 40.13 25.14 -13.85
C LEU A 64 41.37 25.25 -14.76
N ASN A 65 41.23 25.92 -15.92
CA ASN A 65 42.30 25.99 -16.93
C ASN A 65 43.14 27.27 -16.83
N CYS A 66 42.56 28.40 -16.39
CA CYS A 66 43.26 29.69 -16.36
C CYS A 66 43.09 30.49 -15.07
N HIS A 67 42.31 29.97 -14.12
CA HIS A 67 42.03 30.62 -12.84
C HIS A 67 41.42 32.03 -12.96
N HIS A 68 40.76 32.33 -14.08
CA HIS A 68 39.98 33.54 -14.25
C HIS A 68 38.48 33.25 -14.00
N PRO A 69 37.72 34.24 -13.51
CA PRO A 69 36.30 34.05 -13.21
C PRO A 69 35.47 33.91 -14.50
N LEU A 70 34.28 33.31 -14.36
CA LEU A 70 33.34 33.08 -15.47
C LEU A 70 33.03 34.34 -16.29
N SER A 71 32.96 35.49 -15.63
CA SER A 71 32.71 36.81 -16.25
C SER A 71 33.78 37.23 -17.27
N LYS A 72 34.93 36.56 -17.30
CA LYS A 72 36.02 36.81 -18.25
C LYS A 72 36.02 35.83 -19.41
N HIS A 73 34.98 35.03 -19.59
CA HIS A 73 34.82 34.13 -20.74
C HIS A 73 33.69 34.61 -21.66
N ALA A 74 33.81 34.31 -22.96
CA ALA A 74 32.91 34.84 -24.00
C ALA A 74 31.41 34.50 -23.84
N ASP A 75 31.06 33.54 -22.97
CA ASP A 75 29.68 33.18 -22.61
C ASP A 75 29.36 33.49 -21.13
N GLY A 76 30.11 34.40 -20.52
CA GLY A 76 30.16 34.68 -19.08
C GLY A 76 29.14 35.67 -18.54
N GLU A 77 28.01 35.90 -19.22
CA GLU A 77 26.95 36.78 -18.71
C GLU A 77 26.28 36.15 -17.47
N THR A 78 26.57 36.69 -16.29
CA THR A 78 25.92 36.30 -15.02
C THR A 78 24.52 36.90 -14.85
N ASP A 79 24.11 37.89 -15.65
CA ASP A 79 22.88 38.66 -15.42
C ASP A 79 21.66 38.26 -16.27
N LYS A 80 21.75 37.21 -17.10
CA LYS A 80 20.59 36.68 -17.85
C LYS A 80 20.48 35.16 -17.88
N ILE A 81 21.19 34.47 -16.99
CA ILE A 81 20.74 33.15 -16.56
C ILE A 81 19.80 33.37 -15.37
N MET A 82 18.66 34.04 -15.60
CA MET A 82 17.47 33.47 -14.97
C MET A 82 17.51 32.02 -15.42
N PRO A 83 17.53 31.02 -14.53
CA PRO A 83 17.14 29.70 -14.97
C PRO A 83 15.77 29.96 -15.61
N ARG A 84 15.69 29.89 -16.96
CA ARG A 84 14.42 29.54 -17.60
C ARG A 84 13.98 28.38 -16.74
N PRO A 85 12.88 28.50 -15.98
CA PRO A 85 12.51 27.43 -15.08
C PRO A 85 12.52 26.21 -15.99
N LEU A 86 13.45 25.27 -15.74
CA LEU A 86 13.41 23.96 -16.34
C LEU A 86 11.97 23.59 -16.09
N LYS A 87 11.12 23.65 -17.14
CA LYS A 87 9.68 23.45 -16.98
C LYS A 87 9.62 22.15 -16.21
N SER A 88 9.25 22.23 -14.93
CA SER A 88 9.34 21.07 -14.07
C SER A 88 8.48 20.05 -14.78
N ARG A 89 9.10 18.97 -15.29
CA ARG A 89 8.41 18.02 -16.15
C ARG A 89 7.12 17.64 -15.42
N LYS A 90 5.97 17.93 -16.03
CA LYS A 90 4.70 17.67 -15.36
C LYS A 90 4.58 16.17 -15.22
N VAL A 91 3.96 15.71 -14.15
CA VAL A 91 3.68 14.28 -13.99
C VAL A 91 2.74 13.82 -15.10
N THR A 92 1.85 14.71 -15.54
CA THR A 92 0.98 14.49 -16.69
C THR A 92 1.72 14.27 -18.02
N ASP A 93 3.02 14.62 -18.11
CA ASP A 93 3.83 14.39 -19.32
C ASP A 93 4.34 12.93 -19.39
N ASP A 94 4.29 12.17 -18.29
CA ASP A 94 4.61 10.74 -18.32
C ASP A 94 3.37 9.93 -18.70
N LEU A 95 3.30 9.50 -19.96
CA LEU A 95 2.21 8.69 -20.50
C LEU A 95 2.00 7.36 -19.76
N SER A 96 2.98 6.90 -18.98
CA SER A 96 2.87 5.68 -18.18
C SER A 96 2.11 5.86 -16.87
N ILE A 97 1.83 7.10 -16.46
CA ILE A 97 1.09 7.41 -15.25
C ILE A 97 -0.40 7.55 -15.59
N CYS A 98 -1.26 6.91 -14.79
CA CYS A 98 -2.71 7.10 -14.87
C CYS A 98 -3.05 8.54 -14.42
N PRO A 99 -3.75 9.35 -15.24
CA PRO A 99 -4.05 10.74 -14.90
C PRO A 99 -5.09 10.89 -13.80
N ARG A 100 -5.90 9.85 -13.54
CA ARG A 100 -6.92 9.83 -12.48
C ARG A 100 -7.88 11.02 -12.53
N GLU A 101 -8.28 11.43 -13.74
CA GLU A 101 -8.98 12.70 -13.98
C GLU A 101 -10.19 12.91 -13.05
N GLY A 102 -11.04 11.89 -12.89
CA GLY A 102 -12.19 11.95 -11.99
C GLY A 102 -11.80 12.17 -10.52
N THR A 103 -10.85 11.40 -9.99
CA THR A 103 -10.37 11.54 -8.60
C THR A 103 -9.68 12.89 -8.37
N VAL A 104 -8.88 13.35 -9.33
CA VAL A 104 -8.18 14.63 -9.24
C VAL A 104 -9.17 15.79 -9.24
N GLN A 105 -10.17 15.75 -10.11
CA GLN A 105 -11.24 16.76 -10.16
C GLN A 105 -12.02 16.79 -8.85
N GLN A 106 -12.46 15.63 -8.35
CA GLN A 106 -13.19 15.55 -7.08
C GLN A 106 -12.36 16.03 -5.89
N LEU A 107 -11.05 15.74 -5.86
CA LEU A 107 -10.14 16.24 -4.84
C LEU A 107 -9.96 17.77 -4.93
N ALA A 108 -9.85 18.31 -6.15
CA ALA A 108 -9.80 19.75 -6.37
C ALA A 108 -11.07 20.43 -5.83
N ASP A 109 -12.26 19.93 -6.19
CA ASP A 109 -13.56 20.45 -5.72
C ASP A 109 -13.70 20.35 -4.19
N LEU A 110 -13.17 19.28 -3.59
CA LEU A 110 -13.16 19.09 -2.15
C LEU A 110 -12.30 20.15 -1.43
N ILE A 111 -11.11 20.46 -1.97
CA ILE A 111 -10.22 21.49 -1.40
C ILE A 111 -10.89 22.86 -1.46
N LEU A 112 -11.51 23.19 -2.60
CA LEU A 112 -12.22 24.46 -2.79
C LEU A 112 -13.39 24.63 -1.83
N SER A 113 -14.12 23.55 -1.55
CA SER A 113 -15.30 23.58 -0.68
C SER A 113 -14.96 23.50 0.81
N ARG A 114 -13.86 22.82 1.20
CA ARG A 114 -13.56 22.54 2.61
C ARG A 114 -12.37 23.28 3.19
N LYS A 115 -11.57 23.94 2.36
CA LYS A 115 -10.35 24.70 2.71
C LYS A 115 -9.21 23.88 3.31
N VAL A 116 -9.48 22.86 4.12
CA VAL A 116 -8.50 21.91 4.63
C VAL A 116 -8.95 20.51 4.27
N VAL A 117 -8.11 19.79 3.53
CA VAL A 117 -8.28 18.39 3.19
C VAL A 117 -7.08 17.59 3.67
N HIS A 118 -7.36 16.45 4.31
CA HIS A 118 -6.38 15.53 4.84
C HIS A 118 -6.48 14.19 4.11
N VAL A 119 -5.40 13.84 3.40
CA VAL A 119 -5.28 12.63 2.60
C VAL A 119 -4.29 11.69 3.30
N ARG A 120 -4.75 10.50 3.72
CA ARG A 120 -3.91 9.52 4.42
C ARG A 120 -3.81 8.18 3.72
N GLY A 121 -2.60 7.64 3.67
CA GLY A 121 -2.38 6.26 3.24
C GLY A 121 -0.98 5.77 3.51
N THR A 122 -0.78 4.46 3.45
CA THR A 122 0.51 3.80 3.71
C THR A 122 1.57 4.15 2.67
N PRO A 123 2.86 3.82 2.88
CA PRO A 123 3.89 3.93 1.84
C PRO A 123 3.44 3.28 0.52
N ALA A 124 3.90 3.82 -0.61
CA ALA A 124 3.58 3.32 -1.96
C ALA A 124 2.07 3.32 -2.36
N SER A 125 1.18 3.94 -1.57
CA SER A 125 -0.26 4.09 -1.88
C SER A 125 -0.59 5.13 -2.97
N GLY A 126 0.41 5.78 -3.56
CA GLY A 126 0.21 6.78 -4.63
C GLY A 126 0.00 8.23 -4.16
N LYS A 127 0.18 8.53 -2.87
CA LYS A 127 0.05 9.88 -2.28
C LYS A 127 0.79 10.97 -3.08
N THR A 128 2.12 10.86 -3.18
CA THR A 128 2.97 11.83 -3.89
C THR A 128 2.57 12.01 -5.35
N THR A 129 2.23 10.93 -6.05
CA THR A 129 1.76 11.00 -7.45
C THR A 129 0.43 11.73 -7.54
N LEU A 130 -0.54 11.44 -6.67
CA LEU A 130 -1.83 12.14 -6.63
C LEU A 130 -1.65 13.63 -6.28
N ALA A 131 -0.76 13.95 -5.34
CA ALA A 131 -0.43 15.31 -4.97
C ALA A 131 0.15 16.13 -6.15
N GLN A 132 0.99 15.49 -6.96
CA GLN A 132 1.57 16.11 -8.15
C GLN A 132 0.54 16.24 -9.29
N LEU A 133 -0.32 15.24 -9.51
CA LEU A 133 -1.43 15.33 -10.47
C LEU A 133 -2.40 16.46 -10.10
N LEU A 134 -2.74 16.57 -8.81
CA LEU A 134 -3.55 17.67 -8.28
C LEU A 134 -2.89 19.04 -8.50
N LYS A 135 -1.58 19.15 -8.23
CA LYS A 135 -0.81 20.36 -8.50
C LYS A 135 -0.91 20.74 -9.98
N ASP A 136 -0.62 19.81 -10.89
CA ASP A 136 -0.63 20.07 -12.33
C ASP A 136 -2.03 20.47 -12.83
N HIS A 137 -3.08 19.85 -12.29
CA HIS A 137 -4.48 20.16 -12.59
C HIS A 137 -4.87 21.57 -12.13
N LEU A 138 -4.64 21.92 -10.85
CA LEU A 138 -4.97 23.23 -10.29
C LEU A 138 -4.15 24.35 -10.94
N SER A 139 -2.85 24.13 -11.21
CA SER A 139 -2.02 25.08 -11.96
C SER A 139 -2.50 25.24 -13.40
N GLY A 140 -2.98 24.16 -14.03
CA GLY A 140 -3.60 24.20 -15.36
C GLY A 140 -4.88 25.04 -15.41
N GLN A 141 -5.59 25.15 -14.29
CA GLN A 141 -6.75 26.04 -14.11
C GLN A 141 -6.35 27.48 -13.73
N GLY A 142 -5.06 27.81 -13.74
CA GLY A 142 -4.56 29.16 -13.43
C GLY A 142 -4.51 29.50 -11.95
N ARG A 143 -4.63 28.51 -11.04
CA ARG A 143 -4.51 28.73 -9.59
C ARG A 143 -3.06 28.82 -9.14
N ASN A 144 -2.82 29.63 -8.12
CA ASN A 144 -1.54 29.68 -7.40
C ASN A 144 -1.43 28.43 -6.51
N VAL A 145 -0.49 27.56 -6.83
CA VAL A 145 -0.28 26.29 -6.11
C VAL A 145 1.16 26.22 -5.61
N TYR A 146 1.32 26.04 -4.31
CA TYR A 146 2.60 25.84 -3.65
C TYR A 146 2.70 24.37 -3.24
N PHE A 147 3.64 23.64 -3.84
CA PHE A 147 3.87 22.23 -3.53
C PHE A 147 5.09 22.07 -2.64
N MET A 148 4.90 21.52 -1.45
CA MET A 148 5.96 21.32 -0.46
C MET A 148 6.19 19.84 -0.21
N GLY A 149 7.34 19.34 -0.65
CA GLY A 149 7.74 17.94 -0.41
C GLY A 149 8.20 17.63 1.03
N THR A 150 8.49 18.67 1.81
CA THR A 150 8.89 18.59 3.22
C THR A 150 8.42 19.84 3.95
N TRP A 151 8.07 19.68 5.23
CA TRP A 151 7.71 20.78 6.11
C TRP A 151 8.92 21.27 6.92
N ARG A 152 8.98 22.57 7.18
CA ARG A 152 9.91 23.19 8.15
C ARG A 152 9.05 23.84 9.21
N ASP A 153 9.35 23.54 10.46
CA ASP A 153 8.65 24.07 11.62
C ASP A 153 8.69 25.61 11.65
N LEU A 154 7.51 26.23 11.70
CA LEU A 154 7.34 27.69 11.71
C LEU A 154 7.90 28.34 12.98
N ASP A 155 7.97 27.61 14.11
CA ASP A 155 8.54 28.13 15.35
C ASP A 155 10.06 28.29 15.27
N THR A 156 10.73 27.65 14.31
CA THR A 156 12.19 27.81 14.11
C THR A 156 12.58 29.11 13.41
N LEU A 157 11.60 29.91 12.96
CA LEU A 157 11.82 31.20 12.31
C LEU A 157 11.94 32.32 13.36
N TYR A 158 13.07 32.35 14.07
CA TYR A 158 13.35 33.29 15.18
C TYR A 158 13.26 34.78 14.81
N GLU A 159 13.44 35.13 13.54
CA GLU A 159 13.45 36.51 13.04
C GLU A 159 12.13 36.95 12.38
N SER A 160 11.12 36.07 12.34
CA SER A 160 9.85 36.35 11.67
C SER A 160 8.86 37.11 12.59
N PRO A 161 7.88 37.83 12.00
CA PRO A 161 6.89 38.59 12.76
C PRO A 161 6.09 37.70 13.73
N PRO A 162 5.48 38.26 14.79
CA PRO A 162 4.72 37.48 15.77
C PRO A 162 3.48 36.80 15.17
N ASP A 163 2.98 37.27 14.03
CA ASP A 163 1.78 36.74 13.39
C ASP A 163 2.05 35.40 12.66
N PRO A 164 1.22 34.36 12.89
CA PRO A 164 1.33 33.05 12.22
C PRO A 164 1.36 33.11 10.69
N TRP A 165 0.59 34.01 10.07
CA TRP A 165 0.52 34.12 8.62
C TRP A 165 1.78 34.75 8.04
N ASP A 166 2.36 35.72 8.74
CA ASP A 166 3.64 36.32 8.35
C ASP A 166 4.80 35.29 8.40
N LYS A 167 4.79 34.38 9.39
CA LYS A 167 5.74 33.25 9.45
C LYS A 167 5.58 32.31 8.26
N LEU A 168 4.33 31.96 7.92
CA LEU A 168 4.02 31.13 6.76
C LEU A 168 4.47 31.81 5.45
N GLU A 169 4.16 33.10 5.29
CA GLU A 169 4.57 33.90 4.14
C GLU A 169 6.10 33.94 4.00
N THR A 170 6.82 34.19 5.09
CA THR A 170 8.29 34.20 5.12
C THR A 170 8.87 32.86 4.68
N MET A 171 8.33 31.76 5.20
CA MET A 171 8.74 30.41 4.80
C MET A 171 8.51 30.19 3.30
N LEU A 172 7.34 30.57 2.78
CA LEU A 172 7.00 30.39 1.36
C LEU A 172 7.89 31.25 0.46
N ARG A 173 8.15 32.51 0.81
CA ARG A 173 9.09 33.40 0.10
C ARG A 173 10.51 32.83 0.05
N SER A 174 10.96 32.19 1.14
CA SER A 174 12.29 31.56 1.18
C SER A 174 12.41 30.34 0.26
N LYS A 175 11.29 29.67 -0.02
CA LYS A 175 11.24 28.39 -0.74
C LYS A 175 10.86 28.53 -2.21
N PHE A 176 10.08 29.55 -2.56
CA PHE A 176 9.59 29.77 -3.91
C PHE A 176 10.05 31.13 -4.45
N PRO A 177 10.64 31.17 -5.66
CA PRO A 177 11.19 32.40 -6.24
C PRO A 177 10.12 33.37 -6.80
N CYS A 178 8.83 33.04 -6.67
CA CYS A 178 7.73 33.88 -7.16
C CYS A 178 7.26 34.88 -6.08
N PRO A 179 6.59 35.99 -6.48
CA PRO A 179 5.96 36.89 -5.52
C PRO A 179 4.93 36.11 -4.70
N VAL A 180 5.15 36.08 -3.39
CA VAL A 180 4.22 35.53 -2.41
C VAL A 180 3.75 36.70 -1.56
N ASP A 181 2.83 37.53 -2.06
CA ASP A 181 2.19 38.55 -1.22
C ASP A 181 0.89 38.01 -0.60
N LYS A 182 0.35 38.73 0.39
CA LYS A 182 -0.85 38.32 1.14
C LYS A 182 -2.07 38.14 0.24
N ASP A 183 -2.22 38.98 -0.79
CA ASP A 183 -3.34 38.92 -1.73
C ASP A 183 -3.27 37.63 -2.57
N ILE A 184 -2.09 37.28 -3.07
CA ILE A 184 -1.83 36.02 -3.79
C ILE A 184 -2.05 34.80 -2.88
N LEU A 185 -1.58 34.88 -1.64
CA LEU A 185 -1.73 33.81 -0.65
C LEU A 185 -3.18 33.55 -0.26
N SER A 186 -4.00 34.60 -0.18
CA SER A 186 -5.39 34.51 0.25
C SER A 186 -6.21 33.53 -0.61
N GLN A 187 -5.83 33.27 -1.85
CA GLN A 187 -6.54 32.31 -2.73
C GLN A 187 -5.67 31.13 -3.18
N ALA A 188 -4.49 30.98 -2.61
CA ALA A 188 -3.55 29.93 -2.98
C ALA A 188 -3.94 28.56 -2.42
N VAL A 189 -3.44 27.51 -3.07
CA VAL A 189 -3.52 26.13 -2.58
C VAL A 189 -2.13 25.69 -2.16
N LEU A 190 -1.98 25.34 -0.87
CA LEU A 190 -0.79 24.75 -0.31
C LEU A 190 -0.94 23.23 -0.24
N ILE A 191 -0.19 22.53 -1.08
CA ILE A 191 -0.11 21.07 -1.07
C ILE A 191 1.13 20.68 -0.26
N ILE A 192 0.92 19.97 0.84
CA ILE A 192 1.98 19.52 1.75
C ILE A 192 2.10 18.00 1.60
N ASP A 193 3.14 17.54 0.93
CA ASP A 193 3.51 16.13 0.89
C ASP A 193 4.35 15.76 2.12
N GLU A 194 4.23 14.50 2.55
CA GLU A 194 4.73 14.02 3.83
C GLU A 194 4.33 14.93 5.02
N GLY A 195 3.06 15.36 5.04
CA GLY A 195 2.51 16.31 6.00
C GLY A 195 2.62 15.88 7.46
N GLN A 196 2.82 14.59 7.75
CA GLN A 196 3.10 14.12 9.11
C GLN A 196 4.40 14.68 9.70
N THR A 197 5.32 15.18 8.86
CA THR A 197 6.53 15.88 9.31
C THR A 197 6.23 17.22 10.00
N SER A 198 5.00 17.73 9.85
CA SER A 198 4.54 18.97 10.49
C SER A 198 3.85 18.76 11.84
N TYR A 199 3.71 17.53 12.34
CA TYR A 199 2.87 17.24 13.53
C TYR A 199 3.31 17.91 14.83
N ASN A 200 4.58 18.33 14.91
CA ASN A 200 5.11 19.07 16.06
C ASN A 200 4.95 20.60 15.92
N ASP A 201 4.55 21.09 14.75
CA ASP A 201 4.40 22.53 14.48
C ASP A 201 3.07 23.04 15.05
N SER A 202 3.14 23.59 16.25
CA SER A 202 1.95 24.06 16.98
C SER A 202 1.26 25.23 16.26
N ILE A 203 2.03 26.11 15.60
CA ILE A 203 1.51 27.25 14.84
C ILE A 203 0.68 26.76 13.66
N LEU A 204 1.22 25.84 12.84
CA LEU A 204 0.50 25.29 11.71
C LEU A 204 -0.82 24.66 12.16
N TRP A 205 -0.78 23.76 13.14
CA TRP A 205 -1.95 22.96 13.47
C TRP A 205 -2.98 23.72 14.32
N ASN A 206 -2.55 24.52 15.30
CA ASN A 206 -3.44 25.18 16.24
C ASN A 206 -3.88 26.59 15.80
N GLU A 207 -2.99 27.36 15.16
CA GLU A 207 -3.25 28.76 14.83
C GLU A 207 -3.67 28.96 13.36
N ILE A 208 -3.15 28.13 12.45
CA ILE A 208 -3.44 28.24 11.01
C ILE A 208 -4.55 27.28 10.57
N LEU A 209 -4.36 25.96 10.71
CA LEU A 209 -5.28 24.94 10.17
C LEU A 209 -6.60 24.89 10.94
N LYS A 210 -6.54 24.96 12.28
CA LYS A 210 -7.73 24.79 13.13
C LYS A 210 -8.82 25.83 12.86
N PRO A 211 -8.55 27.15 12.78
CA PRO A 211 -9.57 28.11 12.35
C PRO A 211 -10.15 27.82 10.97
N ARG A 212 -9.31 27.37 10.00
CA ARG A 212 -9.75 27.01 8.65
C ARG A 212 -10.69 25.82 8.63
N CYS A 213 -10.43 24.79 9.45
CA CYS A 213 -11.32 23.64 9.56
C CYS A 213 -12.76 24.03 9.98
N TYR A 214 -12.92 25.16 10.67
CA TYR A 214 -14.21 25.71 11.10
C TYR A 214 -14.69 26.91 10.25
N GLY A 215 -14.09 27.15 9.09
CA GLY A 215 -14.50 28.20 8.15
C GLY A 215 -14.20 29.64 8.59
N LYS A 216 -13.16 29.86 9.40
CA LYS A 216 -12.79 31.18 9.92
C LYS A 216 -11.41 31.63 9.45
N GLY A 217 -11.27 32.90 9.06
CA GLY A 217 -10.05 33.67 8.69
C GLY A 217 -9.63 33.51 7.21
N GLU A 218 -8.36 33.83 6.82
CA GLU A 218 -7.86 33.81 5.42
C GLU A 218 -8.36 32.68 4.51
N GLU A 219 -8.54 32.97 3.23
CA GLU A 219 -9.17 32.08 2.24
C GLU A 219 -8.23 30.98 1.66
N ILE A 220 -6.97 30.96 2.10
CA ILE A 220 -5.94 30.00 1.69
C ILE A 220 -6.35 28.56 2.02
N MET A 221 -6.03 27.65 1.10
CA MET A 221 -6.45 26.26 1.14
C MET A 221 -5.27 25.32 1.35
N PHE A 222 -5.49 24.24 2.07
CA PHE A 222 -4.49 23.24 2.44
C PHE A 222 -4.91 21.84 2.02
N CYS A 223 -3.99 21.10 1.42
CA CYS A 223 -4.12 19.68 1.15
C CYS A 223 -2.91 18.95 1.73
N LEU A 224 -3.13 18.16 2.78
CA LEU A 224 -2.10 17.45 3.53
C LEU A 224 -2.07 15.98 3.10
N PHE A 225 -0.97 15.52 2.53
CA PHE A 225 -0.75 14.11 2.23
C PHE A 225 0.14 13.49 3.32
N CYS A 226 -0.43 12.58 4.11
CA CYS A 226 0.22 12.04 5.31
C CYS A 226 0.33 10.52 5.25
N SER A 227 1.46 9.98 5.74
CA SER A 227 1.69 8.52 5.81
C SER A 227 1.05 7.86 7.05
N TYR A 228 0.96 8.59 8.16
CA TYR A 228 0.29 8.20 9.41
C TYR A 228 -0.29 9.45 10.07
N GLY A 229 -0.99 9.32 11.20
CA GLY A 229 -1.64 10.39 11.98
C GLY A 229 -3.11 10.09 12.30
N SER A 230 -3.74 10.83 13.20
CA SER A 230 -5.13 10.53 13.58
C SER A 230 -6.10 10.67 12.40
N PRO A 231 -7.03 9.71 12.19
CA PRO A 231 -8.07 9.84 11.17
C PRO A 231 -8.99 11.02 11.43
N SER A 232 -9.17 11.40 12.70
CA SER A 232 -10.15 12.40 13.10
C SER A 232 -9.59 13.79 13.32
N THR A 233 -8.31 13.89 13.67
CA THR A 233 -7.68 15.16 14.07
C THR A 233 -6.43 15.50 13.25
N GLY A 234 -5.97 14.61 12.37
CA GLY A 234 -4.69 14.75 11.68
C GLY A 234 -3.52 14.34 12.57
N VAL A 235 -3.42 14.94 13.75
CA VAL A 235 -2.38 14.65 14.75
C VAL A 235 -2.93 13.78 15.87
N GLU A 236 -2.14 12.84 16.38
CA GLU A 236 -2.53 12.03 17.55
C GLU A 236 -2.55 12.91 18.80
N THR A 237 -3.69 12.95 19.50
CA THR A 237 -3.88 13.80 20.69
C THR A 237 -2.98 13.40 21.86
N THR A 238 -2.46 12.18 21.85
CA THR A 238 -1.52 11.68 22.86
C THR A 238 -0.09 12.17 22.64
N THR A 239 0.23 12.74 21.47
CA THR A 239 1.60 13.11 21.10
C THR A 239 1.79 14.60 20.84
N CYS A 240 0.73 15.42 20.87
CA CYS A 240 0.82 16.86 20.63
C CYS A 240 0.55 17.69 21.90
N GLU A 241 1.22 18.83 22.01
CA GLU A 241 1.10 19.75 23.16
C GLU A 241 -0.07 20.76 23.01
N PHE A 242 -0.85 20.65 21.93
CA PHE A 242 -2.00 21.51 21.65
C PHE A 242 -3.28 20.68 21.47
N THR A 243 -4.45 21.34 21.45
CA THR A 243 -5.73 20.70 21.15
C THR A 243 -6.00 20.73 19.63
N PRO A 244 -5.88 19.60 18.91
CA PRO A 244 -6.06 19.58 17.46
C PRO A 244 -7.49 19.93 17.03
N ALA A 245 -7.65 20.36 15.78
CA ALA A 245 -8.96 20.48 15.16
C ALA A 245 -9.58 19.10 14.92
N ILE A 246 -10.91 19.00 14.99
CA ILE A 246 -11.63 17.84 14.50
C ILE A 246 -11.91 18.05 13.02
N LEU A 247 -11.32 17.21 12.16
CA LEU A 247 -11.56 17.20 10.73
C LEU A 247 -12.94 16.59 10.48
N ASN A 248 -13.82 17.21 9.72
CA ASN A 248 -15.08 16.58 9.33
C ASN A 248 -14.84 15.34 8.45
N PRO A 249 -15.73 14.33 8.42
CA PRO A 249 -15.60 13.20 7.50
C PRO A 249 -15.38 13.63 6.05
N ALA A 250 -16.04 14.70 5.60
CA ALA A 250 -15.88 15.30 4.27
C ALA A 250 -14.49 15.88 4.00
N GLN A 251 -13.65 16.08 5.02
CA GLN A 251 -12.29 16.61 4.88
C GLN A 251 -11.25 15.48 4.78
N ARG A 252 -11.67 14.22 4.84
CA ARG A 252 -10.78 13.06 5.04
C ARG A 252 -10.82 12.16 3.81
N VAL A 253 -9.70 12.05 3.11
CA VAL A 253 -9.49 11.05 2.04
C VAL A 253 -8.59 9.94 2.59
N THR A 254 -8.99 8.68 2.40
CA THR A 254 -8.27 7.49 2.92
C THR A 254 -7.92 6.52 1.78
N LEU A 255 -7.48 5.31 2.11
CA LEU A 255 -7.09 4.28 1.13
C LEU A 255 -8.18 4.03 0.08
N THR A 256 -9.39 3.72 0.52
CA THR A 256 -10.56 3.47 -0.34
C THR A 256 -11.73 4.38 0.06
N PRO A 257 -12.71 4.58 -0.83
CA PRO A 257 -13.97 5.23 -0.45
C PRO A 257 -14.57 4.60 0.81
N GLN A 258 -15.12 5.43 1.70
CA GLN A 258 -15.76 4.98 2.93
C GLN A 258 -17.29 5.06 2.77
N THR A 259 -18.04 4.18 3.43
CA THR A 259 -19.52 4.14 3.29
C THR A 259 -20.25 5.24 4.07
N ASN A 260 -19.52 5.98 4.91
CA ASN A 260 -20.09 7.14 5.59
C ASN A 260 -20.52 8.16 4.54
N ALA A 261 -21.82 8.49 4.49
CA ALA A 261 -22.40 9.42 3.51
C ALA A 261 -21.76 10.83 3.54
N ALA A 262 -21.11 11.21 4.64
CA ALA A 262 -20.40 12.48 4.74
C ALA A 262 -18.94 12.40 4.24
N ALA A 263 -18.37 11.21 4.06
CA ALA A 263 -17.01 11.04 3.55
C ALA A 263 -16.98 11.13 2.01
N PRO A 264 -15.84 11.51 1.42
CA PRO A 264 -15.65 11.46 -0.03
C PRO A 264 -15.88 10.05 -0.59
N ASP A 265 -16.48 9.98 -1.77
CA ASP A 265 -16.78 8.74 -2.51
C ASP A 265 -15.59 8.22 -3.34
N PHE A 266 -14.42 8.85 -3.20
CA PHE A 266 -13.15 8.45 -3.80
C PHE A 266 -12.07 8.19 -2.75
N GLY A 267 -10.97 7.54 -3.18
CA GLY A 267 -9.85 7.18 -2.31
C GLY A 267 -8.49 7.28 -2.99
N LEU A 268 -7.44 7.03 -2.20
CA LEU A 268 -6.06 7.00 -2.69
C LEU A 268 -5.79 5.84 -3.64
N PHE A 269 -6.37 4.67 -3.39
CA PHE A 269 -6.25 3.53 -4.28
C PHE A 269 -7.03 3.74 -5.56
N PHE A 270 -6.60 3.09 -6.62
CA PHE A 270 -7.27 3.15 -7.90
C PHE A 270 -8.69 2.61 -7.77
N SER A 271 -9.65 3.36 -8.32
CA SER A 271 -10.94 2.77 -8.67
C SER A 271 -10.76 1.67 -9.72
N LYS A 272 -11.77 0.85 -9.97
CA LYS A 272 -11.68 -0.17 -11.02
C LYS A 272 -11.29 0.45 -12.36
N THR A 273 -11.95 1.54 -12.77
CA THR A 273 -11.68 2.21 -14.06
C THR A 273 -10.26 2.77 -14.14
N GLU A 274 -9.78 3.41 -13.07
CA GLU A 274 -8.39 3.90 -12.99
C GLU A 274 -7.38 2.74 -13.03
N PHE A 275 -7.70 1.60 -12.43
CA PHE A 275 -6.84 0.43 -12.41
C PHE A 275 -6.67 -0.20 -13.79
N TYR A 276 -7.74 -0.26 -14.59
CA TYR A 276 -7.68 -0.70 -15.99
C TYR A 276 -6.76 0.22 -16.81
N ASP A 277 -6.92 1.54 -16.66
CA ASP A 277 -6.09 2.52 -17.37
C ASP A 277 -4.62 2.43 -16.94
N ALA A 278 -4.35 2.39 -15.62
CA ALA A 278 -3.00 2.23 -15.08
C ALA A 278 -2.32 0.96 -15.60
N THR A 279 -3.04 -0.17 -15.60
CA THR A 279 -2.52 -1.45 -16.09
C THR A 279 -2.15 -1.37 -17.57
N SER A 280 -3.02 -0.78 -18.39
CA SER A 280 -2.79 -0.58 -19.83
C SER A 280 -1.53 0.25 -20.11
N ARG A 281 -1.36 1.36 -19.38
CA ARG A 281 -0.22 2.28 -19.50
C ARG A 281 1.10 1.63 -19.07
N ILE A 282 1.09 0.94 -17.93
CA ILE A 282 2.26 0.21 -17.40
C ILE A 282 2.70 -0.87 -18.41
N GLY A 283 1.75 -1.62 -18.98
CA GLY A 283 2.03 -2.65 -19.99
C GLY A 283 2.54 -2.08 -21.32
N SER A 284 2.01 -0.93 -21.75
CA SER A 284 2.41 -0.27 -22.99
C SER A 284 3.84 0.28 -22.95
N LYS A 285 4.37 0.59 -21.76
CA LYS A 285 5.76 1.06 -21.56
C LYS A 285 6.81 -0.04 -21.76
N LYS A 286 6.42 -1.32 -21.76
CA LYS A 286 7.37 -2.44 -21.82
C LYS A 286 7.83 -2.68 -23.25
N GLU A 287 9.01 -3.30 -23.36
CA GLU A 287 9.60 -3.71 -24.64
C GLU A 287 9.87 -5.22 -24.67
N PRO A 288 9.09 -6.00 -25.45
CA PRO A 288 7.89 -5.58 -26.21
C PRO A 288 6.71 -5.19 -25.28
N PRO A 289 5.70 -4.44 -25.78
CA PRO A 289 4.52 -4.11 -25.01
C PRO A 289 3.79 -5.36 -24.55
N ILE A 290 3.32 -5.37 -23.31
CA ILE A 290 2.63 -6.53 -22.71
C ILE A 290 1.20 -6.14 -22.38
N LYS A 291 0.24 -6.93 -22.90
CA LYS A 291 -1.19 -6.77 -22.64
C LYS A 291 -1.66 -7.79 -21.62
N LEU A 292 -2.58 -7.39 -20.75
CA LEU A 292 -3.32 -8.29 -19.87
C LEU A 292 -4.76 -8.41 -20.38
N GLN A 293 -5.32 -9.62 -20.32
CA GLN A 293 -6.75 -9.84 -20.55
C GLN A 293 -7.59 -9.32 -19.38
N THR A 294 -8.85 -8.97 -19.65
CA THR A 294 -9.78 -8.39 -18.67
C THR A 294 -9.86 -9.22 -17.39
N ASP A 295 -10.05 -10.53 -17.49
CA ASP A 295 -10.11 -11.45 -16.36
C ASP A 295 -8.84 -11.46 -15.50
N ALA A 296 -7.67 -11.29 -16.13
CA ALA A 296 -6.38 -11.15 -15.47
C ALA A 296 -6.27 -9.83 -14.71
N ILE A 297 -6.72 -8.71 -15.30
CA ILE A 297 -6.75 -7.40 -14.65
C ILE A 297 -7.67 -7.44 -13.43
N GLU A 298 -8.84 -8.06 -13.55
CA GLU A 298 -9.78 -8.18 -12.43
C GLU A 298 -9.26 -9.09 -11.32
N TYR A 299 -8.55 -10.17 -11.67
CA TYR A 299 -7.88 -11.02 -10.70
C TYR A 299 -6.78 -10.24 -9.98
N LEU A 300 -5.95 -9.49 -10.70
CA LEU A 300 -4.91 -8.62 -10.12
C LEU A 300 -5.51 -7.53 -9.20
N PHE A 301 -6.63 -6.91 -9.60
CA PHE A 301 -7.35 -5.95 -8.77
C PHE A 301 -7.82 -6.58 -7.46
N SER A 302 -8.35 -7.80 -7.52
CA SER A 302 -8.96 -8.47 -6.37
C SER A 302 -8.00 -8.74 -5.21
N PHE A 303 -6.69 -8.90 -5.47
CA PHE A 303 -5.69 -9.11 -4.41
C PHE A 303 -4.78 -7.92 -4.15
N THR A 304 -4.84 -6.87 -4.99
CA THR A 304 -4.14 -5.61 -4.73
C THR A 304 -5.06 -4.54 -4.14
N ASN A 305 -6.39 -4.71 -4.21
CA ASN A 305 -7.41 -3.75 -3.81
C ASN A 305 -7.28 -2.38 -4.50
N GLY A 306 -6.63 -2.33 -5.68
CA GLY A 306 -6.35 -1.07 -6.36
C GLY A 306 -5.12 -0.31 -5.84
N HIS A 307 -4.34 -0.89 -4.91
CA HIS A 307 -3.17 -0.24 -4.34
C HIS A 307 -2.11 0.06 -5.43
N PRO A 308 -1.73 1.34 -5.66
CA PRO A 308 -0.87 1.71 -6.79
C PRO A 308 0.50 1.03 -6.80
N GLY A 309 1.23 1.06 -5.67
CA GLY A 309 2.53 0.38 -5.56
C GLY A 309 2.43 -1.14 -5.70
N ALA A 310 1.33 -1.76 -5.23
CA ALA A 310 1.12 -3.19 -5.37
C ALA A 310 0.86 -3.57 -6.83
N LEU A 311 0.05 -2.79 -7.57
CA LEU A 311 -0.15 -2.98 -9.01
C LEU A 311 1.19 -2.89 -9.75
N GLU A 312 1.94 -1.81 -9.54
CA GLU A 312 3.23 -1.58 -10.21
C GLU A 312 4.19 -2.77 -9.97
N SER A 313 4.32 -3.17 -8.70
CA SER A 313 5.25 -4.22 -8.28
C SER A 313 4.85 -5.61 -8.80
N MET A 314 3.56 -5.94 -8.77
CA MET A 314 3.06 -7.21 -9.30
C MET A 314 3.17 -7.26 -10.83
N MET A 315 2.87 -6.16 -11.52
CA MET A 315 3.07 -6.06 -12.96
C MET A 315 4.55 -6.26 -13.32
N GLU A 316 5.47 -5.65 -12.57
CA GLU A 316 6.90 -5.87 -12.74
C GLU A 316 7.28 -7.35 -12.57
N TYR A 317 6.76 -8.02 -11.54
CA TYR A 317 6.96 -9.46 -11.34
C TYR A 317 6.44 -10.30 -12.50
N PHE A 318 5.18 -10.10 -12.91
CA PHE A 318 4.58 -10.89 -14.00
C PHE A 318 5.29 -10.64 -15.33
N PHE A 319 5.77 -9.42 -15.56
CA PHE A 319 6.61 -9.13 -16.71
C PHE A 319 7.96 -9.82 -16.62
N HIS A 320 8.60 -9.82 -15.45
CA HIS A 320 9.87 -10.52 -15.26
C HIS A 320 9.76 -12.00 -15.66
N ILE A 321 8.71 -12.70 -15.20
CA ILE A 321 8.55 -14.13 -15.46
C ILE A 321 8.10 -14.43 -16.91
N TYR A 322 7.23 -13.59 -17.51
CA TYR A 322 6.66 -13.87 -18.83
C TYR A 322 7.32 -13.13 -19.99
N ARG A 323 8.30 -12.26 -19.73
CA ARG A 323 8.99 -11.46 -20.76
C ARG A 323 9.53 -12.31 -21.90
N SER A 324 10.15 -13.45 -21.57
CA SER A 324 10.73 -14.35 -22.57
C SER A 324 9.64 -14.92 -23.49
N ASN A 325 8.55 -15.41 -22.91
CA ASN A 325 7.42 -15.96 -23.66
C ASN A 325 6.79 -14.89 -24.58
N VAL A 326 6.63 -13.65 -24.11
CA VAL A 326 6.12 -12.55 -24.96
C VAL A 326 7.11 -12.23 -26.09
N LYS A 327 8.41 -12.10 -25.77
CA LYS A 327 9.46 -11.78 -26.75
C LYS A 327 9.54 -12.83 -27.87
N HIS A 328 9.38 -14.10 -27.51
CA HIS A 328 9.39 -15.21 -28.45
C HIS A 328 8.00 -15.53 -29.04
N ARG A 329 7.01 -14.67 -28.82
CA ARG A 329 5.63 -14.81 -29.33
C ARG A 329 4.94 -16.11 -28.95
N GLN A 330 5.32 -16.68 -27.81
CA GLN A 330 4.69 -17.87 -27.23
C GLN A 330 3.38 -17.50 -26.51
N ILE A 331 3.31 -16.27 -25.98
CA ILE A 331 2.08 -15.70 -25.44
C ILE A 331 1.85 -14.32 -26.04
N ASN A 332 0.60 -14.03 -26.41
CA ASN A 332 0.19 -12.75 -26.97
C ASN A 332 -0.33 -11.77 -25.90
N ALA A 333 -0.89 -12.31 -24.81
CA ALA A 333 -1.38 -11.56 -23.66
C ALA A 333 -1.28 -12.42 -22.40
N ILE A 334 -1.08 -11.76 -21.26
CA ILE A 334 -1.15 -12.40 -19.95
C ILE A 334 -2.63 -12.61 -19.61
N THR A 335 -2.98 -13.83 -19.21
CA THR A 335 -4.35 -14.26 -18.90
C THR A 335 -4.45 -14.54 -17.40
N LYS A 336 -5.65 -14.76 -16.88
CA LYS A 336 -5.81 -15.14 -15.47
C LYS A 336 -5.02 -16.42 -15.12
N SER A 337 -5.00 -17.41 -16.02
CA SER A 337 -4.23 -18.66 -15.82
C SER A 337 -2.73 -18.40 -15.68
N HIS A 338 -2.16 -17.50 -16.50
CA HIS A 338 -0.77 -17.07 -16.36
C HIS A 338 -0.53 -16.41 -14.98
N LEU A 339 -1.45 -15.58 -14.48
CA LEU A 339 -1.28 -14.99 -13.14
C LEU A 339 -1.28 -16.07 -12.05
N ILE A 340 -2.23 -17.01 -12.10
CA ILE A 340 -2.33 -18.12 -11.14
C ILE A 340 -1.06 -18.97 -11.13
N ASP A 341 -0.55 -19.32 -12.32
CA ASP A 341 0.67 -20.09 -12.48
C ASP A 341 1.89 -19.33 -11.95
N GLY A 342 2.03 -18.04 -12.29
CA GLY A 342 3.12 -17.20 -11.81
C GLY A 342 3.15 -17.01 -10.30
N LEU A 343 2.00 -17.15 -9.63
CA LEU A 343 1.91 -17.05 -8.18
C LEU A 343 2.26 -18.35 -7.45
N LYS A 344 2.43 -19.50 -8.14
CA LYS A 344 2.62 -20.84 -7.51
C LYS A 344 3.68 -20.85 -6.43
N SER A 345 4.82 -20.18 -6.68
CA SER A 345 5.88 -20.00 -5.70
C SER A 345 5.75 -18.65 -5.00
N GLU A 346 5.18 -18.65 -3.78
CA GLU A 346 5.10 -17.44 -2.95
C GLU A 346 6.49 -16.87 -2.65
N ASP A 347 7.49 -17.74 -2.42
CA ASP A 347 8.89 -17.36 -2.26
C ASP A 347 9.42 -16.50 -3.42
N ASN A 348 9.16 -16.90 -4.67
CA ASN A 348 9.65 -16.17 -5.84
C ASN A 348 8.94 -14.83 -5.99
N VAL A 349 7.63 -14.80 -5.74
CA VAL A 349 6.84 -13.56 -5.73
C VAL A 349 7.44 -12.59 -4.72
N PHE A 350 7.51 -12.98 -3.45
CA PHE A 350 7.89 -12.09 -2.37
C PHE A 350 9.37 -11.71 -2.37
N ARG A 351 10.26 -12.60 -2.82
CA ARG A 351 11.67 -12.26 -3.06
C ARG A 351 11.82 -11.20 -4.15
N HIS A 352 10.99 -11.23 -5.19
CA HIS A 352 11.00 -10.19 -6.21
C HIS A 352 10.41 -8.88 -5.68
N LEU A 353 9.27 -8.94 -4.99
CA LEU A 353 8.62 -7.76 -4.42
C LEU A 353 9.49 -7.04 -3.38
N ALA A 354 10.43 -7.73 -2.72
CA ALA A 354 11.40 -7.11 -1.83
C ALA A 354 12.33 -6.07 -2.50
N TYR A 355 12.37 -6.02 -3.83
CA TYR A 355 13.16 -5.04 -4.60
C TYR A 355 12.32 -3.98 -5.30
N THR A 356 11.01 -3.94 -5.05
CA THR A 356 10.07 -3.03 -5.73
C THR A 356 9.47 -2.01 -4.74
N PRO A 357 8.81 -0.93 -5.22
CA PRO A 357 8.33 0.14 -4.36
C PRO A 357 7.35 -0.28 -3.25
N VAL A 358 6.58 -1.34 -3.45
CA VAL A 358 5.61 -1.85 -2.45
C VAL A 358 6.28 -2.40 -1.21
N TYR A 359 7.54 -2.82 -1.27
CA TYR A 359 8.24 -3.36 -0.11
C TYR A 359 8.29 -2.40 1.07
N ARG A 360 8.27 -1.08 0.79
CA ARG A 360 8.23 -0.03 1.82
C ARG A 360 6.97 -0.06 2.69
N SER A 361 5.88 -0.70 2.24
CA SER A 361 4.66 -0.89 3.02
C SER A 361 4.56 -2.27 3.69
N PHE A 362 5.54 -3.14 3.48
CA PHE A 362 5.57 -4.46 4.10
C PHE A 362 6.37 -4.49 5.41
N PRO A 363 5.95 -5.30 6.40
CA PRO A 363 6.77 -5.63 7.56
C PRO A 363 8.10 -6.26 7.16
N GLN A 364 9.21 -5.69 7.65
CA GLN A 364 10.55 -6.05 7.18
C GLN A 364 11.67 -5.72 8.17
N GLY A 365 12.79 -6.45 8.02
CA GLY A 365 14.07 -6.13 8.65
C GLY A 365 14.10 -6.30 10.17
N VAL A 366 15.12 -5.71 10.78
CA VAL A 366 15.34 -5.73 12.25
C VAL A 366 14.26 -4.98 13.03
N GLU A 367 13.42 -4.20 12.34
CA GLU A 367 12.35 -3.42 12.94
C GLU A 367 11.08 -4.26 13.17
N LEU A 368 10.97 -5.45 12.57
CA LEU A 368 9.87 -6.37 12.84
C LEU A 368 10.17 -7.15 14.14
N THR A 369 9.74 -6.59 15.28
CA THR A 369 9.85 -7.27 16.58
C THR A 369 8.78 -8.36 16.72
N ARG A 370 8.89 -9.19 17.77
CA ARG A 370 7.87 -10.23 18.05
C ARG A 370 6.52 -9.61 18.36
N GLU A 371 6.50 -8.52 19.12
CA GLU A 371 5.28 -7.80 19.49
C GLU A 371 4.62 -7.16 18.24
N CYS A 372 5.41 -6.61 17.32
CA CYS A 372 4.90 -6.15 16.03
C CYS A 372 4.32 -7.29 15.20
N ALA A 373 4.98 -8.45 15.18
CA ALA A 373 4.47 -9.64 14.51
C ALA A 373 3.12 -10.07 15.11
N ASP A 374 3.00 -10.10 16.45
CA ASP A 374 1.75 -10.45 17.13
C ASP A 374 0.60 -9.49 16.81
N VAL A 375 0.89 -8.19 16.67
CA VAL A 375 -0.10 -7.20 16.20
C VAL A 375 -0.58 -7.53 14.78
N LEU A 376 0.36 -7.80 13.87
CA LEU A 376 0.03 -8.12 12.47
C LEU A 376 -0.77 -9.42 12.36
N LEU A 377 -0.39 -10.45 13.11
CA LEU A 377 -1.11 -11.73 13.18
C LEU A 377 -2.52 -11.56 13.75
N THR A 378 -2.67 -10.74 14.79
CA THR A 378 -3.99 -10.44 15.36
C THR A 378 -4.90 -9.75 14.35
N ILE A 379 -4.37 -8.80 13.55
CA ILE A 379 -5.15 -8.16 12.48
C ILE A 379 -5.44 -9.14 11.35
N LEU A 380 -4.50 -10.02 11.00
CA LEU A 380 -4.71 -11.04 9.97
C LEU A 380 -5.83 -12.02 10.35
N GLU A 381 -5.83 -12.49 11.61
CA GLU A 381 -6.83 -13.39 12.18
C GLU A 381 -8.21 -12.75 12.28
N ASN A 382 -8.27 -11.55 12.88
CA ASN A 382 -9.53 -10.90 13.19
C ASN A 382 -10.02 -10.01 12.06
N GLY A 383 -9.20 -9.71 11.06
CA GLY A 383 -9.49 -8.73 10.00
C GLY A 383 -9.23 -7.28 10.39
N ASP A 384 -9.28 -6.96 11.68
CA ASP A 384 -9.02 -5.64 12.25
C ASP A 384 -8.51 -5.73 13.70
N LEU A 385 -8.05 -4.61 14.23
CA LEU A 385 -7.65 -4.47 15.64
C LEU A 385 -8.12 -3.10 16.17
N PRO A 386 -8.90 -3.04 17.27
CA PRO A 386 -9.22 -1.78 17.93
C PRO A 386 -7.99 -0.97 18.30
N TRP A 387 -8.07 0.35 18.14
CA TRP A 387 -6.98 1.26 18.51
C TRP A 387 -6.63 1.11 20.00
N ASN A 388 -5.35 0.83 20.27
CA ASN A 388 -4.71 0.85 21.58
C ASN A 388 -3.29 1.46 21.51
N SER A 389 -2.90 2.26 22.50
CA SER A 389 -1.61 3.00 22.52
C SER A 389 -0.36 2.17 22.79
N ASN A 390 -0.39 0.86 22.51
CA ASN A 390 0.78 0.01 22.61
C ASN A 390 1.86 0.45 21.60
N SER A 391 3.12 0.47 22.05
CA SER A 391 4.29 0.80 21.24
C SER A 391 4.42 -0.06 19.98
N ALA A 392 4.12 -1.36 20.05
CA ALA A 392 4.20 -2.26 18.91
C ALA A 392 3.16 -1.90 17.82
N THR A 393 1.93 -1.58 18.24
CA THR A 393 0.87 -1.13 17.33
C THR A 393 1.21 0.22 16.70
N LEU A 394 1.72 1.17 17.49
CA LEU A 394 2.17 2.46 17.00
C LEU A 394 3.35 2.33 16.01
N GLN A 395 4.27 1.40 16.27
CA GLN A 395 5.37 1.11 15.37
C GLN A 395 4.88 0.52 14.04
N CYS A 396 4.03 -0.50 14.07
CA CYS A 396 3.40 -1.06 12.86
C CYS A 396 2.68 0.03 12.06
N TYR A 397 1.99 0.94 12.76
CA TYR A 397 1.25 2.03 12.15
C TYR A 397 2.14 3.11 11.52
N THR A 398 3.12 3.63 12.25
CA THR A 398 4.02 4.70 11.77
C THR A 398 4.95 4.22 10.65
N LYS A 399 5.30 2.93 10.65
CA LYS A 399 6.00 2.27 9.53
C LYS A 399 5.10 2.00 8.32
N GLY A 400 3.79 2.16 8.47
CA GLY A 400 2.82 2.00 7.39
C GLY A 400 2.53 0.56 7.00
N TRP A 401 2.76 -0.40 7.92
CA TRP A 401 2.41 -1.81 7.73
C TRP A 401 0.91 -2.06 7.96
N ILE A 402 0.28 -1.21 8.76
CA ILE A 402 -1.15 -1.21 9.05
C ILE A 402 -1.70 0.21 8.83
N HIS A 403 -3.01 0.32 8.62
CA HIS A 403 -3.69 1.59 8.40
C HIS A 403 -4.79 1.82 9.43
N LYS A 404 -4.88 3.05 9.96
CA LYS A 404 -5.85 3.43 10.99
C LYS A 404 -7.10 4.04 10.36
N VAL A 405 -8.29 3.55 10.70
CA VAL A 405 -9.58 3.94 10.12
C VAL A 405 -10.54 4.38 11.22
N ALA A 406 -11.33 5.43 10.96
CA ALA A 406 -12.43 5.81 11.84
C ALA A 406 -13.69 5.02 11.47
N THR A 407 -14.33 4.36 12.43
CA THR A 407 -15.48 3.46 12.19
C THR A 407 -16.83 4.19 12.18
N GLY A 408 -16.88 5.40 12.75
CA GLY A 408 -18.15 6.09 13.07
C GLY A 408 -18.92 5.48 14.24
N ASN A 409 -18.41 4.41 14.87
CA ASN A 409 -19.00 3.79 16.04
C ASN A 409 -18.42 4.40 17.32
N LEU A 410 -19.27 4.95 18.19
CA LEU A 410 -18.84 5.57 19.45
C LEU A 410 -18.10 4.62 20.40
N ARG A 411 -18.36 3.32 20.35
CA ARG A 411 -17.72 2.32 21.23
C ARG A 411 -16.33 1.92 20.76
N VAL A 412 -16.12 1.85 19.45
CA VAL A 412 -14.85 1.48 18.84
C VAL A 412 -14.55 2.53 17.76
N PRO A 413 -14.18 3.76 18.13
CA PRO A 413 -14.12 4.88 17.20
C PRO A 413 -13.09 4.68 16.12
N GLU A 414 -12.01 3.94 16.42
CA GLU A 414 -10.87 3.75 15.53
C GLU A 414 -10.36 2.31 15.59
N ILE A 415 -10.02 1.76 14.43
CA ILE A 415 -9.46 0.42 14.25
C ILE A 415 -8.24 0.48 13.32
N TYR A 416 -7.42 -0.56 13.36
CA TYR A 416 -6.37 -0.83 12.39
C TYR A 416 -6.73 -1.98 11.47
N VAL A 417 -6.34 -1.85 10.21
CA VAL A 417 -6.53 -2.87 9.18
C VAL A 417 -5.25 -3.02 8.36
N LEU A 418 -5.10 -4.15 7.67
CA LEU A 418 -4.03 -4.31 6.68
C LEU A 418 -4.34 -3.53 5.40
N PRO A 419 -3.34 -2.97 4.69
CA PRO A 419 -3.62 -2.07 3.56
C PRO A 419 -4.21 -2.75 2.32
N SER A 420 -3.90 -4.01 2.04
CA SER A 420 -4.50 -4.78 0.93
C SER A 420 -4.33 -6.28 1.13
N ARG A 421 -5.02 -7.10 0.33
CA ARG A 421 -4.90 -8.57 0.42
C ARG A 421 -3.48 -9.06 0.16
N LEU A 422 -2.71 -8.35 -0.67
CA LEU A 422 -1.27 -8.59 -0.84
C LEU A 422 -0.49 -8.44 0.49
N HIS A 423 -0.90 -7.52 1.36
CA HIS A 423 -0.28 -7.37 2.69
C HIS A 423 -0.67 -8.53 3.62
N GLU A 424 -1.91 -9.02 3.56
CA GLU A 424 -2.29 -10.26 4.27
C GLU A 424 -1.40 -11.43 3.84
N LYS A 425 -1.23 -11.62 2.53
CA LYS A 425 -0.37 -12.67 1.97
C LYS A 425 1.10 -12.52 2.36
N TRP A 426 1.61 -11.28 2.47
CA TRP A 426 2.96 -11.04 2.99
C TRP A 426 3.11 -11.46 4.45
N VAL A 427 2.11 -11.17 5.31
CA VAL A 427 2.15 -11.58 6.72
C VAL A 427 2.08 -13.11 6.83
N GLU A 428 1.24 -13.78 6.05
CA GLU A 428 1.24 -15.26 5.96
C GLU A 428 2.60 -15.82 5.54
N PHE A 429 3.21 -15.21 4.53
CA PHE A 429 4.55 -15.58 4.08
C PHE A 429 5.60 -15.42 5.19
N LEU A 430 5.50 -14.36 6.00
CA LEU A 430 6.41 -14.13 7.12
C LEU A 430 6.33 -15.23 8.19
N ILE A 431 5.14 -15.79 8.44
CA ILE A 431 4.95 -16.93 9.35
C ILE A 431 5.78 -18.14 8.88
N GLY A 432 5.87 -18.33 7.56
CA GLY A 432 6.63 -19.42 6.94
C GLY A 432 8.14 -19.41 7.22
N PHE A 433 8.73 -18.31 7.71
CA PHE A 433 10.15 -18.26 8.06
C PHE A 433 10.48 -18.89 9.42
N ASP A 434 9.53 -18.96 10.35
CA ASP A 434 9.69 -19.58 11.68
C ASP A 434 8.43 -20.41 12.03
N PRO A 435 8.16 -21.46 11.24
CA PRO A 435 6.91 -22.20 11.34
C PRO A 435 6.89 -23.11 12.57
N GLN A 436 5.71 -23.28 13.14
CA GLN A 436 5.42 -24.36 14.09
C GLN A 436 4.75 -25.53 13.35
N PRO A 437 5.01 -26.78 13.74
CA PRO A 437 4.33 -27.92 13.15
C PRO A 437 2.85 -27.92 13.54
N LEU A 438 2.01 -28.51 12.68
CA LEU A 438 0.63 -28.81 12.99
C LEU A 438 0.60 -29.75 14.22
N PRO A 439 -0.24 -29.47 15.25
CA PRO A 439 -0.30 -30.31 16.44
C PRO A 439 -0.59 -31.78 16.11
N GLU A 440 0.15 -32.71 16.74
CA GLU A 440 0.09 -34.16 16.46
C GLU A 440 -1.30 -34.77 16.61
N ARG A 441 -2.20 -34.17 17.41
CA ARG A 441 -3.59 -34.63 17.55
C ARG A 441 -4.41 -34.57 16.24
N PHE A 442 -3.94 -33.81 15.24
CA PHE A 442 -4.63 -33.63 13.97
C PHE A 442 -4.04 -34.56 12.91
N ASP A 443 -4.62 -35.75 12.79
CA ASP A 443 -4.16 -36.80 11.87
C ASP A 443 -4.88 -36.81 10.51
N THR A 444 -6.05 -36.17 10.41
CA THR A 444 -6.85 -36.11 9.17
C THR A 444 -7.36 -34.70 8.90
N VAL A 445 -7.49 -34.33 7.61
CA VAL A 445 -8.07 -33.04 7.20
C VAL A 445 -9.51 -32.90 7.71
N TYR A 446 -10.26 -34.00 7.69
CA TYR A 446 -11.64 -34.06 8.19
C TYR A 446 -11.71 -33.74 9.69
N GLY A 447 -10.91 -34.41 10.51
CA GLY A 447 -10.92 -34.22 11.96
C GLY A 447 -10.54 -32.79 12.37
N LEU A 448 -9.53 -32.23 11.71
CA LEU A 448 -9.16 -30.83 11.89
C LEU A 448 -10.31 -29.87 11.53
N CYS A 449 -10.92 -30.06 10.34
CA CYS A 449 -12.01 -29.19 9.90
C CYS A 449 -13.24 -29.30 10.80
N LEU A 450 -13.54 -30.49 11.31
CA LEU A 450 -14.61 -30.71 12.28
C LEU A 450 -14.36 -29.91 13.57
N ASP A 451 -13.15 -29.99 14.13
CA ASP A 451 -12.81 -29.26 15.34
C ASP A 451 -12.85 -27.74 15.13
N VAL A 452 -12.46 -27.27 13.94
CA VAL A 452 -12.59 -25.87 13.53
C VAL A 452 -14.06 -25.46 13.48
N LEU A 453 -14.91 -26.17 12.73
CA LEU A 453 -16.33 -25.83 12.59
C LEU A 453 -17.07 -25.76 13.93
N ARG A 454 -16.74 -26.66 14.86
CA ARG A 454 -17.35 -26.74 16.20
C ARG A 454 -17.06 -25.53 17.08
N ARG A 455 -16.09 -24.69 16.71
CA ARG A 455 -15.67 -23.50 17.45
C ARG A 455 -15.99 -22.19 16.73
N PHE A 456 -16.79 -22.25 15.66
CA PHE A 456 -17.28 -21.05 15.00
C PHE A 456 -18.09 -20.20 16.00
N SER A 457 -17.80 -18.90 16.06
CA SER A 457 -18.47 -17.94 16.91
C SER A 457 -19.71 -17.39 16.21
N THR A 458 -20.84 -17.45 16.93
CA THR A 458 -22.13 -16.94 16.43
C THR A 458 -22.04 -15.45 16.11
N ILE A 459 -21.33 -14.68 16.93
CA ILE A 459 -21.16 -13.23 16.79
C ILE A 459 -20.34 -12.92 15.54
N ALA A 460 -19.23 -13.64 15.33
CA ALA A 460 -18.38 -13.44 14.17
C ALA A 460 -19.11 -13.72 12.85
N LEU A 461 -19.89 -14.80 12.82
CA LEU A 461 -20.75 -15.15 11.69
C LEU A 461 -21.81 -14.07 11.42
N ARG A 462 -22.55 -13.63 12.46
CA ARG A 462 -23.58 -12.57 12.31
C ARG A 462 -22.99 -11.26 11.81
N CYS A 463 -21.93 -10.74 12.45
CA CYS A 463 -21.32 -9.48 12.05
C CYS A 463 -20.83 -9.48 10.60
N SER A 464 -20.32 -10.62 10.14
CA SER A 464 -19.89 -10.81 8.74
C SER A 464 -21.09 -10.88 7.81
N SER A 465 -22.17 -11.55 8.23
CA SER A 465 -23.40 -11.68 7.43
C SER A 465 -24.12 -10.34 7.17
N GLU A 466 -23.98 -9.38 8.10
CA GLU A 466 -24.56 -8.03 7.96
C GLU A 466 -23.68 -7.09 7.11
N GLY A 467 -22.50 -7.54 6.66
CA GLY A 467 -21.53 -6.71 5.94
C GLY A 467 -21.03 -5.52 6.75
N ARG A 468 -21.02 -5.62 8.09
CA ARG A 468 -20.67 -4.51 9.00
C ARG A 468 -19.22 -4.48 9.47
N LYS A 469 -18.43 -5.48 9.08
CA LYS A 469 -17.03 -5.61 9.49
C LYS A 469 -16.09 -4.95 8.49
N LEU A 470 -15.47 -3.84 8.90
CA LEU A 470 -14.35 -3.23 8.17
C LEU A 470 -13.12 -4.11 8.31
N SER A 471 -12.37 -4.26 7.22
CA SER A 471 -11.12 -5.01 7.22
C SER A 471 -10.17 -4.46 6.15
N THR A 472 -9.36 -5.32 5.57
CA THR A 472 -8.30 -5.02 4.63
C THR A 472 -8.70 -4.02 3.54
N GLY A 473 -7.81 -3.06 3.30
CA GLY A 473 -8.06 -1.93 2.41
C GLY A 473 -9.03 -0.90 2.98
N ALA A 474 -9.43 -0.99 4.26
CA ALA A 474 -10.48 -0.16 4.85
C ALA A 474 -11.83 -0.32 4.14
N THR A 475 -12.13 -1.55 3.69
CA THR A 475 -13.39 -1.91 3.03
C THR A 475 -14.20 -2.86 3.90
N TYR A 476 -15.52 -2.84 3.75
CA TYR A 476 -16.38 -3.83 4.38
C TYR A 476 -16.14 -5.20 3.77
N ARG A 477 -16.04 -6.21 4.64
CA ARG A 477 -15.93 -7.59 4.18
C ARG A 477 -17.18 -7.96 3.38
N PRO A 478 -17.01 -8.58 2.20
CA PRO A 478 -18.13 -9.17 1.49
C PRO A 478 -18.73 -10.27 2.35
N ILE A 479 -20.06 -10.38 2.31
CA ILE A 479 -20.83 -11.38 3.06
C ILE A 479 -20.38 -12.80 2.62
N GLU A 480 -19.94 -12.93 1.37
CA GLU A 480 -19.41 -14.14 0.76
C GLU A 480 -18.18 -14.72 1.45
N SER A 481 -17.40 -13.93 2.19
CA SER A 481 -16.20 -14.39 2.92
C SER A 481 -16.46 -14.80 4.37
N GLN A 482 -17.72 -14.76 4.84
CA GLN A 482 -18.11 -15.00 6.23
C GLN A 482 -17.51 -16.29 6.82
N TYR A 483 -17.62 -17.41 6.10
CA TYR A 483 -17.18 -18.71 6.61
C TYR A 483 -15.67 -18.90 6.48
N GLN A 484 -15.05 -18.36 5.44
CA GLN A 484 -13.59 -18.39 5.24
C GLN A 484 -12.87 -17.59 6.32
N ASP A 485 -13.35 -16.38 6.62
CA ASP A 485 -12.75 -15.54 7.66
C ASP A 485 -12.85 -16.22 9.03
N GLU A 486 -14.01 -16.80 9.36
CA GLU A 486 -14.19 -17.49 10.63
C GLU A 486 -13.39 -18.80 10.70
N PHE A 487 -13.29 -19.53 9.59
CA PHE A 487 -12.43 -20.70 9.48
C PHE A 487 -10.98 -20.34 9.78
N TYR A 488 -10.47 -19.28 9.15
CA TYR A 488 -9.09 -18.83 9.35
C TYR A 488 -8.83 -18.46 10.81
N ARG A 489 -9.72 -17.67 11.41
CA ARG A 489 -9.62 -17.23 12.81
C ARG A 489 -9.57 -18.41 13.78
N VAL A 490 -10.54 -19.33 13.65
CA VAL A 490 -10.67 -20.48 14.55
C VAL A 490 -9.57 -21.50 14.32
N PHE A 491 -9.15 -21.76 13.08
CA PHE A 491 -7.98 -22.57 12.77
C PHE A 491 -6.77 -22.06 13.53
N THR A 492 -6.49 -20.76 13.42
CA THR A 492 -5.34 -20.13 14.05
C THR A 492 -5.37 -20.21 15.58
N GLU A 493 -6.54 -20.06 16.17
CA GLU A 493 -6.78 -20.27 17.61
C GLU A 493 -6.52 -21.71 18.05
N LEU A 494 -6.92 -22.69 17.23
CA LEU A 494 -6.82 -24.12 17.52
C LEU A 494 -5.42 -24.71 17.38
N VAL A 495 -4.70 -24.33 16.32
CA VAL A 495 -3.40 -24.92 15.99
C VAL A 495 -2.23 -24.03 16.40
N GLY A 496 -2.48 -22.74 16.62
CA GLY A 496 -1.48 -21.74 16.96
C GLY A 496 -1.07 -20.86 15.78
N ARG A 497 -0.79 -19.58 16.06
CA ARG A 497 -0.50 -18.50 15.10
C ARG A 497 0.66 -18.72 14.13
N ARG A 498 1.51 -19.71 14.42
CA ARG A 498 2.73 -19.99 13.66
C ARG A 498 2.63 -21.23 12.79
N VAL A 499 1.49 -21.93 12.78
CA VAL A 499 1.27 -23.05 11.87
C VAL A 499 0.94 -22.50 10.48
N PRO A 500 1.76 -22.75 9.45
CA PRO A 500 1.55 -22.13 8.15
C PRO A 500 0.31 -22.65 7.44
N MET A 501 -0.59 -21.73 7.11
CA MET A 501 -1.71 -21.95 6.21
C MET A 501 -1.67 -20.89 5.11
N SER A 502 -1.55 -21.33 3.85
CA SER A 502 -1.65 -20.42 2.72
C SER A 502 -3.11 -20.29 2.32
N SER A 503 -3.63 -19.06 2.35
CA SER A 503 -4.97 -18.78 1.87
C SER A 503 -4.97 -18.31 0.41
N GLU A 504 -6.13 -18.35 -0.26
CA GLU A 504 -6.24 -17.96 -1.67
C GLU A 504 -5.83 -16.49 -1.92
N TRP A 505 -5.11 -16.22 -3.00
CA TRP A 505 -4.69 -14.84 -3.33
C TRP A 505 -5.90 -13.91 -3.54
N SER A 506 -6.93 -14.36 -4.24
CA SER A 506 -8.19 -13.62 -4.45
C SER A 506 -9.31 -14.25 -3.63
N ARG A 507 -10.03 -13.47 -2.82
CA ARG A 507 -11.14 -14.00 -2.00
C ARG A 507 -12.46 -14.21 -2.76
N ASN A 508 -12.57 -13.62 -3.95
CA ASN A 508 -13.84 -13.51 -4.68
C ASN A 508 -13.71 -14.03 -6.13
N ARG A 509 -12.59 -14.66 -6.49
CA ARG A 509 -12.34 -15.14 -7.87
C ARG A 509 -11.53 -16.40 -7.86
N ASP A 510 -12.04 -17.41 -8.56
CA ASP A 510 -11.45 -18.75 -8.64
C ASP A 510 -9.99 -18.73 -9.13
N GLY A 511 -9.03 -19.07 -8.28
CA GLY A 511 -7.63 -19.16 -8.67
C GLY A 511 -6.84 -20.21 -7.91
N ARG A 512 -7.20 -20.49 -6.65
CA ARG A 512 -6.65 -21.56 -5.81
C ARG A 512 -7.71 -22.08 -4.85
N VAL A 513 -7.38 -23.18 -4.18
CA VAL A 513 -8.12 -23.62 -3.00
C VAL A 513 -8.14 -22.53 -1.93
N ASP A 514 -9.25 -22.41 -1.21
CA ASP A 514 -9.44 -21.40 -0.15
C ASP A 514 -8.31 -21.45 0.89
N PHE A 515 -7.96 -22.66 1.34
CA PHE A 515 -6.87 -22.90 2.28
C PHE A 515 -6.01 -24.12 1.92
N LEU A 516 -4.69 -23.98 2.06
CA LEU A 516 -3.70 -25.04 1.92
C LEU A 516 -2.79 -25.08 3.16
N ILE A 517 -2.88 -26.17 3.93
CA ILE A 517 -2.01 -26.44 5.08
C ILE A 517 -0.70 -27.00 4.55
N GLN A 518 0.38 -26.23 4.68
CA GLN A 518 1.62 -26.49 3.96
C GLN A 518 2.31 -27.80 4.37
N GLU A 519 2.36 -28.09 5.67
CA GLU A 519 3.07 -29.27 6.19
C GLU A 519 2.47 -30.58 5.69
N LYS A 520 1.14 -30.74 5.82
CA LYS A 520 0.41 -31.96 5.44
C LYS A 520 -0.09 -31.94 4.00
N LYS A 521 0.03 -30.80 3.31
CA LYS A 521 -0.48 -30.56 1.96
C LYS A 521 -1.97 -30.86 1.85
N TRP A 522 -2.72 -30.40 2.86
CA TRP A 522 -4.17 -30.56 2.92
C TRP A 522 -4.87 -29.35 2.33
N ALA A 523 -5.76 -29.59 1.38
CA ALA A 523 -6.52 -28.55 0.68
C ALA A 523 -7.97 -28.49 1.20
N ILE A 524 -8.45 -27.31 1.55
CA ILE A 524 -9.79 -27.12 2.13
C ILE A 524 -10.53 -26.08 1.28
N GLU A 525 -11.66 -26.48 0.71
CA GLU A 525 -12.55 -25.59 -0.04
C GLU A 525 -13.84 -25.35 0.75
N LEU A 526 -14.24 -24.09 0.91
CA LEU A 526 -15.45 -23.68 1.62
C LEU A 526 -16.46 -23.11 0.64
N LEU A 527 -17.63 -23.73 0.59
CA LEU A 527 -18.75 -23.28 -0.23
C LEU A 527 -19.79 -22.58 0.63
N ARG A 528 -20.59 -21.73 -0.01
CA ARG A 528 -21.67 -20.99 0.62
C ARG A 528 -23.00 -21.32 -0.03
N GLU A 529 -24.00 -21.63 0.78
CA GLU A 529 -25.41 -21.80 0.37
C GLU A 529 -25.57 -22.67 -0.89
N HIS A 530 -24.88 -23.81 -0.94
CA HIS A 530 -24.92 -24.77 -2.05
C HIS A 530 -24.44 -24.22 -3.40
N SER A 531 -23.74 -23.08 -3.39
CA SER A 531 -23.25 -22.46 -4.61
C SER A 531 -22.28 -23.41 -5.33
N LYS A 532 -22.68 -23.80 -6.55
CA LYS A 532 -21.82 -24.48 -7.53
C LYS A 532 -21.10 -25.74 -7.02
N ILE A 533 -21.70 -26.50 -6.10
CA ILE A 533 -21.08 -27.71 -5.51
C ILE A 533 -20.40 -28.61 -6.56
N ASN A 534 -21.11 -28.96 -7.64
CA ASN A 534 -20.58 -29.83 -8.69
C ASN A 534 -19.39 -29.22 -9.45
N GLU A 535 -19.37 -27.89 -9.62
CA GLU A 535 -18.25 -27.18 -10.23
C GLU A 535 -16.99 -27.33 -9.38
N HIS A 536 -17.10 -27.14 -8.06
CA HIS A 536 -15.99 -27.26 -7.12
C HIS A 536 -15.50 -28.70 -6.98
N ILE A 537 -16.39 -29.69 -6.95
CA ILE A 537 -16.01 -31.11 -7.01
C ILE A 537 -15.17 -31.37 -8.27
N THR A 538 -15.62 -30.86 -9.42
CA THR A 538 -14.92 -31.06 -10.71
C THR A 538 -13.51 -30.47 -10.71
N ARG A 539 -13.23 -29.41 -9.92
CA ARG A 539 -11.88 -28.83 -9.81
C ARG A 539 -10.83 -29.82 -9.30
N PHE A 540 -11.21 -30.79 -8.45
CA PHE A 540 -10.33 -31.82 -7.93
C PHE A 540 -10.27 -33.08 -8.81
N ARG A 541 -11.13 -33.20 -9.84
CA ARG A 541 -11.20 -34.36 -10.75
C ARG A 541 -10.34 -34.16 -11.99
N GLN A 542 -10.12 -35.22 -12.75
CA GLN A 542 -9.31 -35.16 -13.98
C GLN A 542 -9.80 -34.06 -14.92
N GLY A 543 -8.87 -33.19 -15.34
CA GLY A 543 -9.17 -32.00 -16.16
C GLY A 543 -9.59 -30.75 -15.36
N GLY A 544 -9.77 -30.87 -14.05
CA GLY A 544 -10.05 -29.76 -13.14
C GLY A 544 -8.80 -28.96 -12.75
N ASN A 545 -9.03 -27.74 -12.24
CA ASN A 545 -7.98 -26.76 -11.94
C ASN A 545 -6.96 -27.23 -10.89
N TYR A 546 -7.35 -28.08 -9.94
CA TYR A 546 -6.48 -28.56 -8.85
C TYR A 546 -5.93 -29.96 -9.11
N TYR A 547 -6.37 -30.62 -10.18
CA TYR A 547 -5.96 -31.99 -10.47
C TYR A 547 -4.46 -32.11 -10.71
N SER A 548 -3.84 -31.15 -11.41
CA SER A 548 -2.39 -31.13 -11.60
C SER A 548 -1.64 -31.05 -10.27
N TRP A 549 -2.17 -30.34 -9.27
CA TRP A 549 -1.54 -30.20 -7.96
C TRP A 549 -1.61 -31.49 -7.15
N ILE A 550 -2.68 -32.27 -7.33
CA ILE A 550 -2.78 -33.62 -6.78
C ILE A 550 -1.74 -34.53 -7.45
N GLN A 551 -1.64 -34.48 -8.78
CA GLN A 551 -0.66 -35.30 -9.54
C GLN A 551 0.80 -34.95 -9.19
N GLU A 552 1.09 -33.67 -8.99
CA GLU A 552 2.41 -33.17 -8.60
C GLU A 552 2.72 -33.38 -7.10
N GLY A 553 1.79 -33.97 -6.34
CA GLY A 553 1.97 -34.20 -4.90
C GLY A 553 2.03 -32.92 -4.08
N MET A 554 1.44 -31.82 -4.58
CA MET A 554 1.23 -30.56 -3.86
C MET A 554 -0.05 -30.57 -3.02
N ILE A 555 -1.00 -31.44 -3.36
CA ILE A 555 -2.18 -31.75 -2.54
C ILE A 555 -2.18 -33.25 -2.26
N CYS A 556 -2.05 -33.64 -0.99
CA CYS A 556 -2.06 -35.03 -0.56
C CYS A 556 -3.43 -35.48 -0.04
N ASP A 557 -4.19 -34.58 0.55
CA ASP A 557 -5.57 -34.82 0.96
C ASP A 557 -6.40 -33.54 0.81
N TRP A 558 -7.72 -33.67 0.75
CA TRP A 558 -8.60 -32.52 0.56
C TRP A 558 -10.01 -32.77 1.08
N ILE A 559 -10.72 -31.68 1.33
CA ILE A 559 -12.13 -31.68 1.75
C ILE A 559 -12.86 -30.47 1.16
N ILE A 560 -14.14 -30.67 0.81
CA ILE A 560 -15.07 -29.60 0.46
C ILE A 560 -16.10 -29.49 1.58
N ILE A 561 -16.26 -28.29 2.13
CA ILE A 561 -17.20 -27.99 3.21
C ILE A 561 -18.24 -27.03 2.67
N ASN A 562 -19.47 -27.51 2.48
CA ASN A 562 -20.59 -26.65 2.15
C ASN A 562 -21.20 -26.05 3.43
N CYS A 563 -20.88 -24.79 3.69
CA CYS A 563 -21.49 -24.00 4.75
C CYS A 563 -22.80 -23.38 4.26
N ALA A 564 -23.91 -23.69 4.91
CA ALA A 564 -25.23 -23.20 4.50
C ALA A 564 -26.16 -23.03 5.71
N THR A 565 -27.26 -22.32 5.51
CA THR A 565 -28.33 -22.18 6.53
C THR A 565 -29.49 -23.14 6.31
N THR A 566 -29.50 -23.84 5.17
CA THR A 566 -30.50 -24.85 4.81
C THR A 566 -29.84 -26.14 4.35
N LEU A 567 -30.55 -27.26 4.47
CA LEU A 567 -30.06 -28.56 4.01
C LEU A 567 -30.17 -28.66 2.47
N PRO A 568 -29.19 -29.26 1.76
CA PRO A 568 -29.32 -29.48 0.33
C PRO A 568 -30.48 -30.43 0.00
N THR A 569 -31.02 -30.31 -1.20
CA THR A 569 -32.09 -31.20 -1.69
C THR A 569 -31.59 -32.47 -2.36
N GLN A 570 -30.29 -32.55 -2.69
CA GLN A 570 -29.69 -33.66 -3.42
C GLN A 570 -28.47 -34.20 -2.69
N VAL A 571 -28.34 -35.52 -2.68
CA VAL A 571 -27.15 -36.24 -2.24
C VAL A 571 -26.03 -36.10 -3.28
N SER A 572 -24.78 -36.25 -2.84
CA SER A 572 -23.60 -36.26 -3.67
C SER A 572 -22.86 -37.60 -3.57
N THR A 573 -22.25 -38.05 -4.66
CA THR A 573 -21.35 -39.21 -4.65
C THR A 573 -19.94 -38.88 -4.18
N GLU A 574 -19.62 -37.60 -3.99
CA GLU A 574 -18.32 -37.16 -3.52
C GLU A 574 -18.17 -37.39 -2.01
N THR A 575 -17.44 -38.43 -1.63
CA THR A 575 -17.17 -38.79 -0.23
C THR A 575 -16.36 -37.75 0.55
N LYS A 576 -15.67 -36.83 -0.15
CA LYS A 576 -14.90 -35.73 0.46
C LYS A 576 -15.70 -34.43 0.60
N LEU A 577 -17.02 -34.49 0.43
CA LEU A 577 -17.95 -33.39 0.66
C LEU A 577 -18.66 -33.57 2.00
N VAL A 578 -18.72 -32.50 2.79
CA VAL A 578 -19.59 -32.39 3.96
C VAL A 578 -20.46 -31.15 3.90
N HIS A 579 -21.60 -31.18 4.59
CA HIS A 579 -22.50 -30.04 4.71
C HIS A 579 -22.56 -29.57 6.16
N ALA A 580 -22.00 -28.38 6.42
CA ALA A 580 -22.08 -27.68 7.70
C ALA A 580 -23.30 -26.75 7.69
N ILE A 581 -24.40 -27.18 8.32
CA ILE A 581 -25.67 -26.47 8.31
C ILE A 581 -25.83 -25.67 9.60
N PHE A 582 -25.80 -24.35 9.47
CA PHE A 582 -25.95 -23.41 10.57
C PHE A 582 -27.42 -23.01 10.74
N GLN A 583 -28.03 -23.41 11.85
CA GLN A 583 -29.43 -23.15 12.16
C GLN A 583 -29.58 -22.20 13.34
N ASN A 584 -30.83 -21.76 13.59
CA ASN A 584 -31.20 -20.94 14.73
C ASN A 584 -30.30 -19.71 14.88
N ASP A 585 -30.15 -18.95 13.79
CA ASP A 585 -29.32 -17.73 13.74
C ASP A 585 -27.86 -18.01 14.15
N PHE A 586 -27.26 -19.03 13.53
CA PHE A 586 -25.89 -19.50 13.74
C PHE A 586 -25.58 -20.02 15.15
N THR A 587 -26.59 -20.35 15.96
CA THR A 587 -26.37 -20.92 17.31
C THR A 587 -26.22 -22.44 17.31
N GLU A 588 -26.60 -23.10 16.22
CA GLU A 588 -26.50 -24.55 16.07
C GLU A 588 -25.78 -24.91 14.78
N LEU A 589 -24.86 -25.87 14.88
CA LEU A 589 -24.21 -26.51 13.74
C LEU A 589 -24.68 -27.95 13.65
N HIS A 590 -25.26 -28.31 12.52
CA HIS A 590 -25.60 -29.68 12.14
C HIS A 590 -24.70 -30.10 10.98
N LEU A 591 -23.88 -31.13 11.17
CA LEU A 591 -22.99 -31.63 10.13
C LEU A 591 -23.59 -32.86 9.47
N TYR A 592 -23.68 -32.84 8.15
CA TYR A 592 -24.13 -33.96 7.34
C TYR A 592 -23.02 -34.44 6.40
N ASP A 593 -23.00 -35.74 6.13
CA ASP A 593 -22.14 -36.34 5.11
C ASP A 593 -22.68 -36.07 3.68
N ASN A 594 -21.96 -36.56 2.68
CA ASN A 594 -22.33 -36.42 1.27
C ASN A 594 -23.67 -37.10 0.90
N LEU A 595 -24.14 -38.05 1.70
CA LEU A 595 -25.43 -38.75 1.53
C LEU A 595 -26.55 -38.12 2.37
N LEU A 596 -26.30 -36.96 2.99
CA LEU A 596 -27.21 -36.26 3.90
C LEU A 596 -27.53 -37.08 5.17
N GLY A 597 -26.65 -37.99 5.55
CA GLY A 597 -26.66 -38.63 6.87
C GLY A 597 -26.17 -37.65 7.93
N LEU A 598 -26.95 -37.47 9.01
CA LEU A 598 -26.54 -36.62 10.13
C LEU A 598 -25.35 -37.24 10.84
N VAL A 599 -24.22 -36.54 10.84
CA VAL A 599 -22.99 -36.94 11.52
C VAL A 599 -22.99 -36.46 12.97
N GLY A 600 -23.48 -35.24 13.22
CA GLY A 600 -23.57 -34.71 14.58
C GLY A 600 -24.17 -33.31 14.64
N THR A 601 -24.51 -32.91 15.86
CA THR A 601 -25.08 -31.61 16.20
C THR A 601 -24.29 -30.97 17.34
N TRP A 602 -23.99 -29.68 17.22
CA TRP A 602 -23.28 -28.89 18.24
C TRP A 602 -23.95 -27.55 18.44
N PHE A 603 -24.00 -27.11 19.70
CA PHE A 603 -24.40 -25.76 20.07
C PHE A 603 -23.17 -24.87 20.06
N LEU A 604 -23.19 -23.84 19.23
CA LEU A 604 -22.11 -22.87 19.11
C LEU A 604 -22.25 -21.82 20.22
N VAL A 605 -21.15 -21.54 20.89
CA VAL A 605 -21.08 -20.57 21.99
C VAL A 605 -20.41 -19.30 21.46
N ASN A 606 -20.68 -18.17 22.13
CA ASN A 606 -20.14 -16.86 21.75
C ASN A 606 -18.62 -16.78 21.86
#